data_AF-A0A2E9VQU1-F1
#
_entry.id   AF-A0A2E9VQU1-F1
#
_cell.length_a   1.000
_cell.length_b   1.000
_cell.length_c   1.000
_cell.angle_alpha   90.00
_cell.angle_beta   90.00
_cell.angle_gamma   90.00
#
_symmetry.space_group_name_H-M   'P 1'
#
loop_
_entity.id
_entity.type
_entity.pdbx_description
1 polymer ?
#
loop_
_entity_poly.entity_id
_entity_poly.type
_entity_poly.pdbx_seq_one_letter_code
_entity_poly.pdbx_strand_id
1 'polypeptide(L)'
;MLKTKNQLYNQISCEDCVSGLNALEPGCVDLVFADPPFNIGYEYDEYDDRLERDQYLEWSTSWMKSVYHALKSDGTFWLAIGDEYAAELKLAAQEIGFHPRSWVIWYYTFGVNCKNKYSRSHAHLFYFVKDPKQFTFLGEDLENRIPSARQLVYNDKRANPKGRLPDDTWIISPSDAVGDLHADDQQTWTLRPQDLESRFQADEDTWYFPRIAGTFKERAGFHGCQMPEQLLGRIIRNCSRENELVVDPFTGSGTTLAVAKKLGRKYLGFELSEEYVNASRERLKKISVGDQLDGSAEPTMSAPGTWAKKSARAQNRTNIHQEEAVAETPLRLTLAGIKEAFLASHQGYSVDRVLLDPELNIAFYESCRQLGLFGDPRTWNLLLLQLRRDGELQEIPCTRRTEMSWQEVDNILSGCEISLQILLTETQTKHLTEIMSDPELLQRFDDRARMISPGAATFEYRWAAVMLSRQSEIARKRAGILAAAYDDSIEQRLSAPEKLDDKLVSQLPESPGLFLITADDPLYVGETLNLKLRVESLDKKAISDLAGVAENDLTIRVMTQTPELFGELAWQNYLASRFQTKWNLKD
;
A
#
# COMPACT_ATOMS: atom_id res chain seq x y z
N MET A 1 37.67 -25.25 -29.25
CA MET A 1 36.66 -24.92 -30.29
C MET A 1 36.11 -23.54 -29.96
N LEU A 2 36.49 -22.51 -30.72
CA LEU A 2 36.00 -21.15 -30.55
C LEU A 2 34.53 -21.08 -30.98
N LYS A 3 33.61 -21.10 -30.02
CA LYS A 3 32.20 -20.73 -30.26
C LYS A 3 32.21 -19.30 -30.82
N THR A 4 31.54 -19.08 -31.95
CA THR A 4 31.40 -17.76 -32.60
C THR A 4 30.97 -16.68 -31.59
N LYS A 5 31.47 -15.44 -31.68
CA LYS A 5 31.19 -14.33 -30.73
C LYS A 5 29.70 -14.09 -30.38
N ASN A 6 28.76 -14.52 -31.22
CA ASN A 6 27.32 -14.47 -30.95
C ASN A 6 26.77 -15.60 -30.05
N GLN A 7 27.57 -16.60 -29.68
CA GLN A 7 27.21 -17.72 -28.80
C GLN A 7 27.73 -17.59 -27.37
N LEU A 8 28.40 -16.48 -27.02
CA LEU A 8 28.99 -16.32 -25.68
C LEU A 8 28.01 -15.73 -24.66
N TYR A 9 27.06 -14.92 -25.11
CA TYR A 9 26.15 -14.15 -24.27
C TYR A 9 24.69 -14.56 -24.50
N ASN A 10 23.80 -14.10 -23.63
CA ASN A 10 22.38 -14.44 -23.53
C ASN A 10 22.12 -15.92 -23.17
N GLN A 11 22.96 -16.48 -22.31
CA GLN A 11 22.87 -17.88 -21.88
C GLN A 11 23.16 -18.05 -20.39
N ILE A 12 22.81 -19.22 -19.88
CA ILE A 12 23.21 -19.72 -18.56
C ILE A 12 24.11 -20.92 -18.81
N SER A 13 25.32 -20.92 -18.24
CA SER A 13 26.21 -22.07 -18.22
C SER A 13 25.97 -22.91 -16.96
N CYS A 14 25.86 -24.22 -17.15
CA CYS A 14 25.81 -25.19 -16.05
C CYS A 14 27.24 -25.58 -15.67
N GLU A 15 27.93 -24.71 -14.92
CA GLU A 15 29.34 -24.89 -14.54
C GLU A 15 29.71 -24.05 -13.31
N ASP A 16 30.85 -24.36 -12.71
CA ASP A 16 31.43 -23.58 -11.62
C ASP A 16 31.76 -22.14 -12.07
N CYS A 17 31.32 -21.16 -11.28
CA CYS A 17 31.44 -19.75 -11.61
C CYS A 17 32.90 -19.28 -11.68
N VAL A 18 33.80 -19.80 -10.84
CA VAL A 18 35.22 -19.43 -10.84
C VAL A 18 35.84 -19.86 -12.17
N SER A 19 35.61 -21.10 -12.56
CA SER A 19 36.08 -21.67 -13.83
C SER A 19 35.51 -20.92 -15.03
N GLY A 20 34.20 -20.67 -15.03
CA GLY A 20 33.50 -19.98 -16.12
C GLY A 20 33.94 -18.51 -16.28
N LEU A 21 34.05 -17.76 -15.19
CA LEU A 21 34.51 -16.36 -15.20
C LEU A 21 35.98 -16.24 -15.63
N ASN A 22 36.86 -17.14 -15.19
CA ASN A 22 38.26 -17.15 -15.59
C ASN A 22 38.46 -17.49 -17.07
N ALA A 23 37.51 -18.21 -17.68
CA ALA A 23 37.53 -18.52 -19.11
C ALA A 23 37.12 -17.32 -20.00
N LEU A 24 36.53 -16.27 -19.42
CA LEU A 24 36.19 -15.05 -20.15
C LEU A 24 37.44 -14.22 -20.46
N GLU A 25 37.37 -13.44 -21.54
CA GLU A 25 38.40 -12.43 -21.81
C GLU A 25 38.43 -11.41 -20.66
N PRO A 26 39.62 -11.05 -20.14
CA PRO A 26 39.72 -10.07 -19.07
C PRO A 26 39.08 -8.74 -19.48
N GLY A 27 38.32 -8.13 -18.58
CA GLY A 27 37.68 -6.84 -18.84
C GLY A 27 36.60 -6.86 -19.93
N CYS A 28 35.86 -7.95 -20.09
CA CYS A 28 34.76 -8.03 -21.06
C CYS A 28 33.37 -7.77 -20.46
N VAL A 29 33.24 -7.68 -19.13
CA VAL A 29 31.96 -7.54 -18.40
C VAL A 29 31.75 -6.11 -17.91
N ASP A 30 30.55 -5.58 -18.08
CA ASP A 30 30.19 -4.20 -17.70
C ASP A 30 29.65 -4.12 -16.26
N LEU A 31 28.80 -5.08 -15.87
CA LEU A 31 28.19 -5.14 -14.54
C LEU A 31 28.15 -6.59 -14.06
N VAL A 32 28.56 -6.82 -12.82
CA VAL A 32 28.37 -8.10 -12.12
C VAL A 32 27.45 -7.86 -10.92
N PHE A 33 26.41 -8.68 -10.78
CA PHE A 33 25.63 -8.77 -9.55
C PHE A 33 25.77 -10.19 -9.01
N ALA A 34 26.26 -10.33 -7.77
CA ALA A 34 26.46 -11.60 -7.11
C ALA A 34 25.58 -11.73 -5.87
N ASP A 35 24.79 -12.80 -5.81
CA ASP A 35 24.01 -13.25 -4.65
C ASP A 35 24.50 -14.64 -4.22
N PRO A 36 25.70 -14.74 -3.62
CA PRO A 36 26.26 -16.03 -3.20
C PRO A 36 25.41 -16.69 -2.10
N PRO A 37 25.59 -17.99 -1.85
CA PRO A 37 25.16 -18.63 -0.61
C PRO A 37 25.70 -17.88 0.62
N PHE A 38 24.85 -17.61 1.62
CA PHE A 38 25.22 -16.78 2.78
C PHE A 38 25.95 -17.54 3.89
N ASN A 39 26.18 -18.84 3.71
CA ASN A 39 26.77 -19.75 4.70
C ASN A 39 25.97 -19.81 6.01
N ILE A 40 24.64 -19.92 5.89
CA ILE A 40 23.68 -19.94 7.00
C ILE A 40 23.02 -21.31 7.18
N GLY A 41 23.47 -22.32 6.43
CA GLY A 41 22.92 -23.66 6.42
C GLY A 41 21.64 -23.79 5.61
N TYR A 42 21.49 -23.01 4.54
CA TYR A 42 20.42 -23.19 3.58
C TYR A 42 20.62 -24.49 2.78
N GLU A 43 19.54 -25.25 2.57
CA GLU A 43 19.59 -26.50 1.82
C GLU A 43 19.53 -26.22 0.31
N TYR A 44 20.70 -26.21 -0.34
CA TYR A 44 20.81 -26.28 -1.80
C TYR A 44 20.90 -27.74 -2.26
N ASP A 45 20.64 -27.97 -3.55
CA ASP A 45 20.69 -29.29 -4.16
C ASP A 45 22.13 -29.78 -4.40
N GLU A 46 23.00 -28.90 -4.88
CA GLU A 46 24.37 -29.24 -5.30
C GLU A 46 25.47 -28.53 -4.47
N TYR A 47 25.12 -27.74 -3.45
CA TYR A 47 26.06 -26.96 -2.63
C TYR A 47 25.83 -27.09 -1.12
N ASP A 48 26.90 -27.25 -0.34
CA ASP A 48 26.85 -27.26 1.12
C ASP A 48 27.06 -25.85 1.70
N ASP A 49 25.99 -25.25 2.21
CA ASP A 49 25.99 -23.89 2.80
C ASP A 49 26.43 -23.85 4.27
N ARG A 50 27.29 -24.80 4.67
CA ARG A 50 27.88 -24.90 6.02
C ARG A 50 29.38 -25.15 5.96
N LEU A 51 30.07 -24.28 5.23
CA LEU A 51 31.52 -24.29 5.19
C LEU A 51 32.10 -23.71 6.49
N GLU A 52 33.24 -24.25 6.89
CA GLU A 52 34.06 -23.63 7.94
C GLU A 52 34.49 -22.23 7.52
N ARG A 53 34.59 -21.32 8.50
CA ARG A 53 34.77 -19.88 8.27
C ARG A 53 35.87 -19.57 7.25
N ASP A 54 37.06 -20.11 7.43
CA ASP A 54 38.20 -19.78 6.59
C ASP A 54 38.04 -20.37 5.18
N GLN A 55 37.42 -21.55 5.06
CA GLN A 55 37.11 -22.15 3.76
C GLN A 55 36.09 -21.31 2.98
N TYR A 56 35.04 -20.82 3.65
CA TYR A 56 34.06 -19.93 3.03
C TYR A 56 34.70 -18.62 2.54
N LEU A 57 35.59 -18.02 3.34
CA LEU A 57 36.29 -16.80 2.99
C LEU A 57 37.30 -17.00 1.84
N GLU A 58 38.05 -18.09 1.85
CA GLU A 58 38.96 -18.47 0.76
C GLU A 58 38.21 -18.69 -0.55
N TRP A 59 37.13 -19.46 -0.50
CA TRP A 59 36.24 -19.67 -1.63
C TRP A 59 35.63 -18.36 -2.12
N SER A 60 35.18 -17.51 -1.20
CA SER A 60 34.58 -16.23 -1.56
C SER A 60 35.55 -15.26 -2.23
N THR A 61 36.76 -15.22 -1.71
CA THR A 61 37.87 -14.47 -2.29
C THR A 61 38.21 -14.98 -3.70
N SER A 62 38.11 -16.30 -3.93
CA SER A 62 38.39 -16.92 -5.22
C SER A 62 37.44 -16.43 -6.30
N TRP A 63 36.13 -16.51 -6.08
CA TRP A 63 35.16 -16.04 -7.09
C TRP A 63 35.19 -14.52 -7.24
N MET A 64 35.44 -13.75 -6.17
CA MET A 64 35.61 -12.29 -6.28
C MET A 64 36.83 -11.91 -7.14
N LYS A 65 37.92 -12.68 -7.09
CA LYS A 65 39.08 -12.48 -7.99
C LYS A 65 38.71 -12.75 -9.45
N SER A 66 37.92 -13.79 -9.71
CA SER A 66 37.42 -14.08 -11.07
C SER A 66 36.47 -12.99 -11.58
N VAL A 67 35.63 -12.43 -10.70
CA VAL A 67 34.83 -11.23 -11.00
C VAL A 67 35.74 -10.04 -11.35
N TYR A 68 36.78 -9.77 -10.55
CA TYR A 68 37.73 -8.70 -10.83
C TYR A 68 38.45 -8.88 -12.17
N HIS A 69 38.81 -10.12 -12.54
CA HIS A 69 39.40 -10.46 -13.84
C HIS A 69 38.46 -10.14 -15.01
N ALA A 70 37.22 -10.60 -14.95
CA ALA A 70 36.24 -10.44 -16.04
C ALA A 70 35.72 -9.00 -16.18
N LEU A 71 35.68 -8.23 -15.09
CA LEU A 71 35.10 -6.88 -15.07
C LEU A 71 36.00 -5.83 -15.75
N LYS A 72 35.38 -5.00 -16.61
CA LYS A 72 36.00 -3.83 -17.24
C LYS A 72 36.56 -2.86 -16.20
N SER A 73 37.56 -2.06 -16.60
CA SER A 73 38.14 -1.03 -15.73
C SER A 73 37.12 -0.01 -15.22
N ASP A 74 36.10 0.29 -16.04
CA ASP A 74 34.97 1.17 -15.72
C ASP A 74 33.69 0.40 -15.34
N GLY A 75 33.79 -0.92 -15.18
CA GLY A 75 32.68 -1.77 -14.79
C GLY A 75 32.36 -1.68 -13.30
N THR A 76 31.20 -2.22 -12.94
CA THR A 76 30.65 -2.18 -11.58
C THR A 76 30.40 -3.59 -11.04
N PHE A 77 30.60 -3.77 -9.74
CA PHE A 77 30.37 -5.03 -9.05
C PHE A 77 29.45 -4.81 -7.85
N TRP A 78 28.37 -5.56 -7.78
CA TRP A 78 27.42 -5.57 -6.68
C TRP A 78 27.41 -6.93 -5.98
N LEU A 79 27.45 -6.91 -4.65
CA LEU A 79 27.45 -8.10 -3.80
C LEU A 79 26.31 -8.03 -2.78
N ALA A 80 25.42 -9.02 -2.80
CA ALA A 80 24.42 -9.26 -1.76
C ALA A 80 24.94 -10.26 -0.71
N ILE A 81 24.74 -9.98 0.58
CA ILE A 81 25.14 -10.87 1.68
C ILE A 81 24.32 -10.61 2.95
N GLY A 82 24.20 -11.64 3.81
CA GLY A 82 23.65 -11.52 5.16
C GLY A 82 24.65 -10.97 6.18
N ASP A 83 24.22 -10.86 7.44
CA ASP A 83 24.99 -10.25 8.54
C ASP A 83 26.35 -10.93 8.78
N GLU A 84 26.40 -12.26 8.65
CA GLU A 84 27.49 -13.12 9.13
C GLU A 84 28.86 -12.79 8.56
N TYR A 85 28.90 -12.39 7.28
CA TYR A 85 30.15 -12.23 6.51
C TYR A 85 30.23 -10.89 5.78
N ALA A 86 29.30 -9.95 6.05
CA ALA A 86 29.24 -8.68 5.34
C ALA A 86 30.55 -7.88 5.46
N ALA A 87 31.10 -7.79 6.68
CA ALA A 87 32.35 -7.07 6.91
C ALA A 87 33.54 -7.75 6.23
N GLU A 88 33.65 -9.07 6.38
CA GLU A 88 34.74 -9.85 5.82
C GLU A 88 34.77 -9.81 4.30
N LEU A 89 33.63 -10.00 3.63
CA LEU A 89 33.59 -9.97 2.17
C LEU A 89 33.86 -8.57 1.63
N LYS A 90 33.43 -7.51 2.33
CA LYS A 90 33.79 -6.14 1.99
C LYS A 90 35.30 -5.92 2.04
N LEU A 91 35.95 -6.36 3.12
CA LEU A 91 37.40 -6.22 3.28
C LEU A 91 38.15 -7.05 2.23
N ALA A 92 37.74 -8.30 1.99
CA ALA A 92 38.34 -9.14 0.97
C ALA A 92 38.22 -8.53 -0.44
N ALA A 93 37.07 -7.94 -0.80
CA ALA A 93 36.92 -7.22 -2.06
C ALA A 93 37.91 -6.04 -2.17
N GLN A 94 38.12 -5.29 -1.09
CA GLN A 94 39.10 -4.20 -1.05
C GLN A 94 40.54 -4.70 -1.22
N GLU A 95 40.89 -5.83 -0.60
CA GLU A 95 42.21 -6.46 -0.75
C GLU A 95 42.48 -6.94 -2.18
N ILE A 96 41.44 -7.37 -2.90
CA ILE A 96 41.54 -7.74 -4.32
C ILE A 96 41.79 -6.50 -5.20
N GLY A 97 41.43 -5.31 -4.73
CA GLY A 97 41.62 -4.03 -5.42
C GLY A 97 40.33 -3.36 -5.86
N PHE A 98 39.17 -3.80 -5.37
CA PHE A 98 37.93 -3.05 -5.55
C PHE A 98 37.86 -1.83 -4.63
N HIS A 99 37.19 -0.78 -5.11
CA HIS A 99 36.90 0.41 -4.33
C HIS A 99 35.40 0.46 -3.99
N PRO A 100 35.03 0.50 -2.70
CA PRO A 100 33.63 0.62 -2.30
C PRO A 100 33.12 2.02 -2.65
N ARG A 101 31.90 2.08 -3.18
CA ARG A 101 31.17 3.32 -3.47
C ARG A 101 30.06 3.56 -2.46
N SER A 102 29.30 2.52 -2.16
CA SER A 102 28.20 2.56 -1.19
C SER A 102 28.05 1.21 -0.50
N TRP A 103 27.63 1.25 0.76
CA TRP A 103 27.10 0.10 1.48
C TRP A 103 25.61 0.36 1.66
N VAL A 104 24.82 -0.30 0.84
CA VAL A 104 23.37 -0.14 0.83
C VAL A 104 22.75 -1.20 1.72
N ILE A 105 21.86 -0.82 2.63
CA ILE A 105 21.09 -1.78 3.43
C ILE A 105 19.77 -2.07 2.72
N TRP A 106 19.54 -3.31 2.29
CA TRP A 106 18.25 -3.74 1.77
C TRP A 106 17.36 -4.23 2.92
N TYR A 107 16.43 -3.40 3.36
CA TYR A 107 15.42 -3.71 4.36
C TYR A 107 14.15 -4.33 3.76
N TYR A 108 13.58 -5.28 4.49
CA TYR A 108 12.34 -6.00 4.18
C TYR A 108 11.58 -6.35 5.47
N THR A 109 10.25 -6.33 5.39
CA THR A 109 9.36 -6.47 6.57
C THR A 109 9.09 -7.92 7.00
N PHE A 110 9.27 -8.90 6.12
CA PHE A 110 9.12 -10.32 6.42
C PHE A 110 10.46 -10.92 6.89
N GLY A 111 10.76 -10.74 8.17
CA GLY A 111 11.98 -11.24 8.81
C GLY A 111 11.81 -12.59 9.51
N VAL A 112 12.92 -13.27 9.78
CA VAL A 112 12.91 -14.47 10.63
C VAL A 112 12.80 -14.02 12.10
N ASN A 113 11.76 -14.49 12.79
CA ASN A 113 11.58 -14.20 14.21
C ASN A 113 12.76 -14.75 15.02
N CYS A 114 13.46 -13.89 15.74
CA CYS A 114 14.63 -14.23 16.53
C CYS A 114 14.28 -14.23 18.02
N LYS A 115 14.62 -15.31 18.75
CA LYS A 115 14.31 -15.42 20.20
C LYS A 115 15.32 -14.69 21.10
N ASN A 116 16.59 -14.69 20.72
CA ASN A 116 17.71 -14.24 21.57
C ASN A 116 18.45 -13.01 21.01
N LYS A 117 17.91 -12.37 19.98
CA LYS A 117 18.47 -11.18 19.33
C LYS A 117 17.37 -10.44 18.55
N TYR A 118 17.68 -9.24 18.07
CA TYR A 118 16.77 -8.50 17.18
C TYR A 118 16.45 -9.31 15.91
N SER A 119 15.20 -9.20 15.47
CA SER A 119 14.72 -9.90 14.27
C SER A 119 15.45 -9.42 13.02
N ARG A 120 15.88 -10.37 12.20
CA ARG A 120 16.59 -10.09 10.95
C ARG A 120 15.62 -9.60 9.89
N SER A 121 15.77 -8.35 9.48
CA SER A 121 14.89 -7.65 8.54
C SER A 121 15.65 -6.94 7.43
N HIS A 122 16.94 -7.25 7.23
CA HIS A 122 17.73 -6.64 6.17
C HIS A 122 18.80 -7.58 5.58
N ALA A 123 19.33 -7.21 4.43
CA ALA A 123 20.52 -7.77 3.81
C ALA A 123 21.44 -6.61 3.39
N HIS A 124 22.70 -6.91 3.13
CA HIS A 124 23.70 -5.93 2.73
C HIS A 124 23.94 -6.00 1.23
N LEU A 125 23.94 -4.85 0.56
CA LEU A 125 24.31 -4.69 -0.84
C LEU A 125 25.54 -3.80 -0.92
N PHE A 126 26.69 -4.37 -1.26
CA PHE A 126 27.91 -3.62 -1.49
C PHE A 126 28.05 -3.23 -2.95
N TYR A 127 28.28 -1.95 -3.22
CA TYR A 127 28.58 -1.43 -4.54
C TYR A 127 30.08 -1.12 -4.66
N PHE A 128 30.77 -1.84 -5.55
CA PHE A 128 32.19 -1.73 -5.83
C PHE A 128 32.48 -1.31 -7.28
N VAL A 129 33.65 -0.69 -7.48
CA VAL A 129 34.22 -0.34 -8.79
C VAL A 129 35.72 -0.63 -8.82
N LYS A 130 36.31 -0.78 -10.01
CA LYS A 130 37.78 -0.94 -10.15
C LYS A 130 38.53 0.38 -10.16
N ASP A 131 37.96 1.43 -10.74
CA ASP A 131 38.51 2.78 -10.70
C ASP A 131 37.52 3.73 -10.02
N PRO A 132 37.88 4.38 -8.90
CA PRO A 132 36.98 5.27 -8.17
C PRO A 132 36.72 6.62 -8.88
N LYS A 133 37.38 6.89 -10.01
CA LYS A 133 37.23 8.10 -10.83
C LYS A 133 36.59 7.83 -12.19
N GLN A 134 36.71 6.62 -12.72
CA GLN A 134 36.24 6.25 -14.06
C GLN A 134 35.41 4.97 -13.96
N PHE A 135 34.09 5.12 -13.83
CA PHE A 135 33.17 4.00 -13.73
C PHE A 135 31.81 4.35 -14.33
N THR A 136 31.08 3.33 -14.80
CA THR A 136 29.73 3.51 -15.34
C THR A 136 28.75 3.76 -14.20
N PHE A 137 28.24 4.99 -14.15
CA PHE A 137 27.13 5.37 -13.30
C PHE A 137 26.25 6.37 -14.05
N LEU A 138 25.09 5.91 -14.51
CA LEU A 138 24.15 6.64 -15.36
C LEU A 138 23.23 7.54 -14.54
N GLY A 139 23.84 8.28 -13.63
CA GLY A 139 23.11 9.08 -12.68
C GLY A 139 22.38 10.26 -13.32
N GLU A 140 22.80 10.75 -14.49
CA GLU A 140 22.19 11.90 -15.18
C GLU A 140 20.99 11.54 -16.06
N ASP A 141 20.69 10.25 -16.22
CA ASP A 141 19.54 9.77 -16.98
C ASP A 141 18.24 10.05 -16.22
N LEU A 142 17.23 10.59 -16.92
CA LEU A 142 15.98 11.02 -16.30
C LEU A 142 15.20 9.85 -15.68
N GLU A 143 15.28 8.66 -16.25
CA GLU A 143 14.65 7.44 -15.71
C GLU A 143 15.26 6.97 -14.38
N ASN A 144 16.48 7.44 -14.08
CA ASN A 144 17.21 7.14 -12.86
C ASN A 144 17.10 8.27 -11.82
N ARG A 145 16.33 9.33 -12.08
CA ARG A 145 16.20 10.51 -11.23
C ARG A 145 14.82 10.56 -10.59
N ILE A 146 14.77 11.10 -9.38
CA ILE A 146 13.52 11.44 -8.70
C ILE A 146 13.45 12.94 -8.39
N PRO A 147 12.25 13.52 -8.29
CA PRO A 147 12.10 14.90 -7.84
C PRO A 147 12.76 15.13 -6.48
N SER A 148 13.50 16.23 -6.34
CA SER A 148 14.10 16.61 -5.06
C SER A 148 13.16 17.48 -4.23
N ALA A 149 13.22 17.39 -2.89
CA ALA A 149 12.51 18.31 -2.01
C ALA A 149 12.89 19.78 -2.25
N ARG A 150 14.12 20.06 -2.72
CA ARG A 150 14.53 21.40 -3.14
C ARG A 150 13.74 21.92 -4.34
N GLN A 151 13.37 21.05 -5.28
CA GLN A 151 12.49 21.40 -6.39
C GLN A 151 11.03 21.50 -5.93
N LEU A 152 10.55 20.49 -5.19
CA LEU A 152 9.13 20.32 -4.92
C LEU A 152 8.61 21.16 -3.75
N VAL A 153 9.39 21.29 -2.67
CA VAL A 153 8.98 21.93 -1.42
C VAL A 153 9.52 23.35 -1.32
N TYR A 154 10.79 23.55 -1.66
CA TYR A 154 11.47 24.83 -1.44
C TYR A 154 11.57 25.73 -2.67
N ASN A 155 11.17 25.23 -3.85
CA ASN A 155 11.31 25.90 -5.15
C ASN A 155 12.70 26.58 -5.32
N ASP A 156 13.76 25.91 -4.84
CA ASP A 156 15.11 26.43 -4.77
C ASP A 156 15.74 26.40 -6.18
N LYS A 157 16.12 27.56 -6.70
CA LYS A 157 16.74 27.71 -8.02
C LYS A 157 18.07 26.95 -8.19
N ARG A 158 18.69 26.51 -7.10
CA ARG A 158 19.91 25.68 -7.10
C ARG A 158 19.61 24.19 -7.29
N ALA A 159 18.35 23.79 -7.25
CA ALA A 159 17.98 22.40 -7.44
C ALA A 159 18.22 21.97 -8.89
N ASN A 160 18.71 20.74 -9.09
CA ASN A 160 18.92 20.23 -10.45
C ASN A 160 17.56 20.04 -11.12
N PRO A 161 17.28 20.69 -12.27
CA PRO A 161 15.97 20.62 -12.93
C PRO A 161 15.58 19.21 -13.36
N LYS A 162 16.55 18.30 -13.53
CA LYS A 162 16.31 16.90 -13.89
C LYS A 162 15.97 16.00 -12.70
N GLY A 163 15.95 16.53 -11.47
CA GLY A 163 15.79 15.71 -10.27
C GLY A 163 17.11 15.43 -9.54
N ARG A 164 16.99 14.81 -8.38
CA ARG A 164 18.10 14.22 -7.63
C ARG A 164 18.24 12.74 -7.96
N LEU A 165 19.42 12.19 -7.70
CA LEU A 165 19.57 10.74 -7.64
C LEU A 165 18.72 10.18 -6.50
N PRO A 166 18.21 8.95 -6.63
CA PRO A 166 17.84 8.10 -5.51
C PRO A 166 18.88 8.23 -4.40
N ASP A 167 18.44 8.50 -3.17
CA ASP A 167 19.36 8.43 -2.04
C ASP A 167 19.85 6.96 -1.91
N ASP A 168 20.97 6.77 -1.23
CA ASP A 168 21.39 5.47 -0.72
C ASP A 168 20.48 4.97 0.43
N THR A 169 19.40 5.71 0.72
CA THR A 169 18.36 5.38 1.70
C THR A 169 16.95 5.64 1.15
N TRP A 170 16.07 4.64 1.19
CA TRP A 170 14.67 4.73 0.78
C TRP A 170 13.81 4.07 1.84
N ILE A 171 13.19 4.89 2.69
CA ILE A 171 12.07 4.45 3.53
C ILE A 171 10.84 5.15 2.95
N ILE A 172 9.79 4.39 2.61
CA ILE A 172 8.48 4.98 2.31
C ILE A 172 7.50 4.39 3.30
N SER A 173 6.77 5.25 4.02
CA SER A 173 5.69 4.82 4.89
C SER A 173 4.44 4.52 4.05
N PRO A 174 3.77 3.36 4.23
CA PRO A 174 2.51 3.05 3.55
C PRO A 174 1.34 3.98 3.90
N SER A 175 1.42 4.72 5.01
CA SER A 175 0.35 5.60 5.47
C SER A 175 0.23 6.94 4.74
N ASP A 176 1.29 7.34 4.03
CA ASP A 176 1.45 8.71 3.50
C ASP A 176 1.79 8.75 1.99
N ALA A 177 1.67 7.59 1.30
CA ALA A 177 1.69 7.50 -0.15
C ALA A 177 0.25 7.66 -0.68
N VAL A 178 -0.30 8.86 -0.57
CA VAL A 178 -1.50 9.28 -1.31
C VAL A 178 -1.03 9.89 -2.62
N GLY A 179 -1.41 9.30 -3.74
CA GLY A 179 -1.20 9.91 -5.05
C GLY A 179 -1.21 8.90 -6.20
N ASP A 180 -2.38 8.66 -6.78
CA ASP A 180 -2.44 8.32 -8.19
C ASP A 180 -1.89 9.49 -9.01
N LEU A 181 -1.12 9.20 -10.06
CA LEU A 181 -0.70 10.18 -11.07
C LEU A 181 -1.94 10.76 -11.78
N HIS A 182 -2.47 11.86 -11.26
CA HIS A 182 -3.40 12.72 -11.99
C HIS A 182 -2.65 13.97 -12.47
N ALA A 183 -2.81 14.28 -13.75
CA ALA A 183 -2.03 15.29 -14.44
C ALA A 183 -2.31 16.75 -14.00
N ASP A 184 -3.29 17.00 -13.13
CA ASP A 184 -3.84 18.35 -12.94
C ASP A 184 -4.22 18.68 -11.48
N ASP A 185 -3.41 18.37 -10.46
CA ASP A 185 -3.57 19.12 -9.20
C ASP A 185 -2.30 19.28 -8.36
N GLN A 186 -2.10 20.50 -7.88
CA GLN A 186 -0.97 20.91 -7.04
C GLN A 186 -1.36 20.80 -5.56
N GLN A 187 -0.71 19.89 -4.83
CA GLN A 187 -0.32 19.93 -3.41
C GLN A 187 -0.64 18.65 -2.64
N THR A 188 0.36 17.77 -2.51
CA THR A 188 0.93 17.31 -1.22
C THR A 188 2.10 16.39 -1.53
N TRP A 189 3.28 16.69 -0.98
CA TRP A 189 4.51 15.94 -1.27
C TRP A 189 4.99 15.27 0.00
N THR A 190 5.25 13.97 -0.07
CA THR A 190 5.91 13.23 1.01
C THR A 190 7.31 13.78 1.21
N LEU A 191 7.49 14.55 2.28
CA LEU A 191 8.79 14.92 2.83
C LEU A 191 9.54 13.66 3.24
N ARG A 192 10.87 13.74 3.25
CA ARG A 192 11.72 12.56 3.43
C ARG A 192 11.44 11.90 4.79
N PRO A 193 11.73 10.60 4.96
CA PRO A 193 11.60 9.90 6.25
C PRO A 193 12.26 10.62 7.42
N GLN A 194 13.39 11.29 7.18
CA GLN A 194 14.13 12.10 8.16
C GLN A 194 13.45 13.43 8.56
N ASP A 195 12.36 13.81 7.91
CA ASP A 195 11.57 15.01 8.21
C ASP A 195 10.27 14.66 8.99
N LEU A 196 10.10 13.39 9.41
CA LEU A 196 9.01 12.91 10.27
C LEU A 196 9.47 12.79 11.73
N GLU A 197 8.77 13.42 12.66
CA GLU A 197 9.10 13.48 14.09
C GLU A 197 9.12 12.09 14.79
N SER A 198 8.54 11.07 14.14
CA SER A 198 8.39 9.71 14.67
C SER A 198 9.18 8.62 13.92
N ARG A 199 10.11 8.96 13.02
CA ARG A 199 10.98 7.96 12.35
C ARG A 199 12.43 8.44 12.24
N PHE A 200 13.30 7.48 11.89
CA PHE A 200 14.76 7.45 12.05
C PHE A 200 15.54 8.75 11.78
N GLN A 201 16.60 8.94 12.57
CA GLN A 201 17.44 10.15 12.63
C GLN A 201 18.41 10.23 11.44
N ALA A 202 19.06 11.39 11.29
CA ALA A 202 19.84 11.79 10.11
C ALA A 202 21.14 10.99 9.83
N ASP A 203 21.32 9.83 10.48
CA ASP A 203 22.49 8.97 10.46
C ASP A 203 22.20 7.50 10.07
N GLU A 204 21.07 7.19 9.42
CA GLU A 204 20.70 5.80 9.05
C GLU A 204 20.53 5.51 7.53
N ASP A 205 21.10 4.37 7.08
CA ASP A 205 21.52 4.08 5.67
C ASP A 205 20.71 2.98 4.91
N THR A 206 19.37 3.06 4.75
CA THR A 206 18.56 1.88 4.34
C THR A 206 17.59 2.02 3.14
N TRP A 207 17.65 1.11 2.14
CA TRP A 207 16.70 0.85 1.02
C TRP A 207 15.61 -0.17 1.37
N TYR A 208 14.34 0.14 1.11
CA TYR A 208 13.22 -0.81 1.32
C TYR A 208 12.79 -1.51 0.02
N PHE A 209 12.80 -2.85 -0.01
CA PHE A 209 12.08 -3.69 -0.99
C PHE A 209 11.57 -4.96 -0.28
N PRO A 210 10.33 -5.44 -0.46
CA PRO A 210 9.89 -6.68 0.16
C PRO A 210 10.67 -7.87 -0.43
N ARG A 211 10.99 -8.87 0.41
CA ARG A 211 11.41 -10.17 -0.12
C ARG A 211 10.29 -10.76 -0.97
N ILE A 212 10.64 -11.54 -1.99
CA ILE A 212 9.65 -12.31 -2.74
C ILE A 212 9.19 -13.50 -1.89
N ALA A 213 8.01 -13.38 -1.31
CA ALA A 213 7.34 -14.48 -0.59
C ALA A 213 6.57 -15.39 -1.56
N GLY A 214 6.20 -16.58 -1.09
CA GLY A 214 5.67 -17.67 -1.93
C GLY A 214 4.43 -17.33 -2.78
N THR A 215 3.62 -16.35 -2.36
CA THR A 215 2.37 -15.96 -3.04
C THR A 215 2.55 -14.83 -4.06
N PHE A 216 3.76 -14.30 -4.23
CA PHE A 216 3.99 -13.12 -5.08
C PHE A 216 3.96 -13.53 -6.55
N LYS A 217 3.30 -12.73 -7.42
CA LYS A 217 3.23 -12.99 -8.88
C LYS A 217 4.60 -13.23 -9.52
N GLU A 218 5.59 -12.48 -9.05
CA GLU A 218 6.98 -12.55 -9.50
C GLU A 218 7.69 -13.87 -9.15
N ARG A 219 7.16 -14.62 -8.18
CA ARG A 219 7.78 -15.84 -7.67
C ARG A 219 7.84 -16.91 -8.76
N ALA A 220 9.05 -17.37 -9.04
CA ALA A 220 9.33 -18.41 -10.03
C ALA A 220 8.93 -19.82 -9.52
N GLY A 221 8.85 -20.01 -8.21
CA GLY A 221 8.32 -21.21 -7.56
C GLY A 221 9.29 -22.38 -7.40
N PHE A 222 10.39 -22.39 -8.15
CA PHE A 222 11.40 -23.47 -8.15
C PHE A 222 12.69 -23.14 -7.38
N HIS A 223 12.86 -21.90 -6.91
CA HIS A 223 14.05 -21.48 -6.16
C HIS A 223 13.63 -20.78 -4.87
N GLY A 224 14.22 -21.16 -3.75
CA GLY A 224 13.82 -20.74 -2.41
C GLY A 224 14.04 -19.26 -2.09
N CYS A 225 15.16 -18.71 -2.54
CA CYS A 225 15.62 -17.34 -2.23
C CYS A 225 15.69 -16.51 -3.51
N GLN A 226 14.56 -16.08 -4.07
CA GLN A 226 14.54 -15.27 -5.29
C GLN A 226 14.67 -13.77 -4.97
N MET A 227 15.59 -13.09 -5.65
CA MET A 227 15.76 -11.63 -5.59
C MET A 227 14.63 -10.87 -6.31
N PRO A 228 14.16 -9.70 -5.79
CA PRO A 228 13.21 -8.81 -6.46
C PRO A 228 13.75 -8.16 -7.74
N GLU A 229 12.95 -8.19 -8.82
CA GLU A 229 13.28 -7.63 -10.12
C GLU A 229 13.44 -6.12 -10.07
N GLN A 230 12.61 -5.40 -9.30
CA GLN A 230 12.71 -3.94 -9.16
C GLN A 230 14.00 -3.50 -8.46
N LEU A 231 14.48 -4.28 -7.49
CA LEU A 231 15.75 -4.03 -6.82
C LEU A 231 16.92 -4.14 -7.81
N LEU A 232 16.97 -5.24 -8.58
CA LEU A 232 17.98 -5.44 -9.63
C LEU A 232 17.83 -4.45 -10.78
N GLY A 233 16.59 -4.06 -11.11
CA GLY A 233 16.30 -3.08 -12.15
C GLY A 233 16.85 -1.70 -11.84
N ARG A 234 16.85 -1.31 -10.56
CA ARG A 234 17.51 -0.08 -10.10
C ARG A 234 19.03 -0.17 -10.31
N ILE A 235 19.65 -1.28 -9.94
CA ILE A 235 21.10 -1.48 -10.09
C ILE A 235 21.49 -1.49 -11.57
N ILE A 236 20.84 -2.32 -12.38
CA ILE A 236 21.19 -2.51 -13.80
C ILE A 236 21.00 -1.23 -14.60
N ARG A 237 19.96 -0.44 -14.34
CA ARG A 237 19.75 0.86 -15.03
C ARG A 237 20.79 1.92 -14.66
N ASN A 238 21.25 1.94 -13.41
CA ASN A 238 22.26 2.92 -12.99
C ASN A 238 23.68 2.52 -13.38
N CYS A 239 23.95 1.22 -13.51
CA CYS A 239 25.32 0.70 -13.61
C CYS A 239 25.63 -0.01 -14.94
N SER A 240 24.74 0.05 -15.92
CA SER A 240 24.98 -0.47 -17.28
C SER A 240 24.13 0.24 -18.34
N ARG A 241 24.56 0.21 -19.60
CA ARG A 241 23.84 0.71 -20.79
C ARG A 241 23.20 -0.44 -21.58
N GLU A 242 22.31 -0.13 -22.51
CA GLU A 242 21.79 -1.14 -23.43
C GLU A 242 22.92 -1.85 -24.20
N ASN A 243 22.73 -3.14 -24.49
CA ASN A 243 23.70 -4.02 -25.16
C ASN A 243 25.03 -4.30 -24.41
N GLU A 244 25.25 -3.68 -23.26
CA GLU A 244 26.33 -4.03 -22.33
C GLU A 244 26.04 -5.39 -21.64
N LEU A 245 27.11 -6.01 -21.13
CA LEU A 245 27.06 -7.35 -20.57
C LEU A 245 26.91 -7.33 -19.05
N VAL A 246 25.80 -7.90 -18.57
CA VAL A 246 25.52 -8.17 -17.16
C VAL A 246 25.82 -9.63 -16.84
N VAL A 247 26.56 -9.89 -15.77
CA VAL A 247 26.90 -11.26 -15.34
C VAL A 247 26.36 -11.55 -13.94
N ASP A 248 25.85 -12.76 -13.77
CA ASP A 248 25.44 -13.31 -12.49
C ASP A 248 26.22 -14.62 -12.20
N PRO A 249 27.17 -14.62 -11.26
CA PRO A 249 27.92 -15.82 -10.89
C PRO A 249 27.09 -16.88 -10.15
N PHE A 250 25.92 -16.50 -9.61
CA PHE A 250 25.07 -17.33 -8.75
C PHE A 250 23.61 -17.22 -9.21
N THR A 251 23.37 -17.67 -10.44
CA THR A 251 22.13 -17.34 -11.19
C THR A 251 20.85 -17.73 -10.45
N GLY A 252 20.84 -18.89 -9.78
CA GLY A 252 19.68 -19.46 -9.10
C GLY A 252 18.41 -19.38 -9.95
N SER A 253 17.43 -18.61 -9.45
CA SER A 253 16.15 -18.31 -10.11
C SER A 253 16.21 -17.53 -11.45
N GLY A 254 17.37 -16.99 -11.80
CA GLY A 254 17.61 -16.24 -13.03
C GLY A 254 17.13 -14.78 -13.01
N THR A 255 16.84 -14.18 -11.85
CA THR A 255 16.28 -12.82 -11.77
C THR A 255 17.22 -11.77 -12.39
N THR A 256 18.52 -11.78 -12.10
CA THR A 256 19.48 -10.82 -12.68
C THR A 256 19.46 -10.86 -14.21
N LEU A 257 19.47 -12.07 -14.78
CA LEU A 257 19.45 -12.28 -16.22
C LEU A 257 18.10 -11.88 -16.84
N ALA A 258 17.00 -12.17 -16.14
CA ALA A 258 15.65 -11.76 -16.55
C ALA A 258 15.57 -10.23 -16.65
N VAL A 259 15.99 -9.52 -15.61
CA VAL A 259 16.00 -8.05 -15.58
C VAL A 259 16.94 -7.47 -16.64
N ALA A 260 18.14 -8.03 -16.79
CA ALA A 260 19.08 -7.62 -17.84
C ALA A 260 18.43 -7.75 -19.23
N LYS A 261 17.77 -8.88 -19.52
CA LYS A 261 17.05 -9.09 -20.78
C LYS A 261 15.90 -8.11 -20.98
N LYS A 262 15.04 -7.93 -19.97
CA LYS A 262 13.91 -6.97 -19.99
C LYS A 262 14.40 -5.56 -20.32
N LEU A 263 15.54 -5.15 -19.75
CA LEU A 263 16.16 -3.86 -19.99
C LEU A 263 17.06 -3.81 -21.24
N GLY A 264 17.09 -4.83 -22.09
CA GLY A 264 17.88 -4.79 -23.34
C GLY A 264 19.41 -4.89 -23.15
N ARG A 265 19.87 -5.44 -22.02
CA ARG A 265 21.27 -5.79 -21.78
C ARG A 265 21.54 -7.23 -22.24
N LYS A 266 22.79 -7.51 -22.61
CA LYS A 266 23.26 -8.89 -22.77
C LYS A 266 23.47 -9.49 -21.39
N TYR A 267 23.29 -10.79 -21.26
CA TYR A 267 23.46 -11.46 -19.96
C TYR A 267 24.27 -12.75 -20.06
N LEU A 268 24.97 -13.11 -18.99
CA LEU A 268 25.60 -14.42 -18.86
C LEU A 268 25.49 -14.87 -17.39
N GLY A 269 24.97 -16.07 -17.17
CA GLY A 269 24.85 -16.65 -15.84
C GLY A 269 25.68 -17.90 -15.66
N PHE A 270 26.17 -18.13 -14.44
CA PHE A 270 26.71 -19.40 -13.99
C PHE A 270 25.82 -19.99 -12.91
N GLU A 271 25.62 -21.30 -12.96
CA GLU A 271 24.79 -22.04 -12.01
C GLU A 271 25.27 -23.49 -11.97
N LEU A 272 25.38 -24.07 -10.77
CA LEU A 272 25.83 -25.44 -10.57
C LEU A 272 24.69 -26.43 -10.82
N SER A 273 23.48 -26.07 -10.38
CA SER A 273 22.30 -26.92 -10.51
C SER A 273 21.77 -26.99 -11.94
N GLU A 274 21.81 -28.17 -12.54
CA GLU A 274 21.20 -28.40 -13.86
C GLU A 274 19.68 -28.14 -13.84
N GLU A 275 19.02 -28.40 -12.71
CA GLU A 275 17.60 -28.12 -12.51
C GLU A 275 17.32 -26.61 -12.56
N TYR A 276 18.06 -25.81 -11.79
CA TYR A 276 17.92 -24.35 -11.82
C TYR A 276 18.29 -23.75 -13.17
N VAL A 277 19.34 -24.27 -13.82
CA VAL A 277 19.70 -23.85 -15.19
C VAL A 277 18.52 -24.05 -16.14
N ASN A 278 17.92 -25.23 -16.13
CA ASN A 278 16.82 -25.56 -17.05
C ASN A 278 15.57 -24.71 -16.75
N ALA A 279 15.20 -24.57 -15.48
CA ALA A 279 14.06 -23.75 -15.07
C ALA A 279 14.26 -22.26 -15.40
N SER A 280 15.45 -21.72 -15.15
CA SER A 280 15.82 -20.33 -15.46
C SER A 280 15.89 -20.08 -16.97
N ARG A 281 16.36 -21.04 -17.77
CA ARG A 281 16.29 -20.97 -19.24
C ARG A 281 14.84 -20.92 -19.73
N GLU A 282 13.94 -21.73 -19.18
CA GLU A 282 12.51 -21.68 -19.51
C GLU A 282 11.85 -20.36 -19.10
N ARG A 283 12.23 -19.79 -17.95
CA ARG A 283 11.81 -18.43 -17.54
C ARG A 283 12.27 -17.40 -18.57
N LEU A 284 13.55 -17.41 -18.93
CA LEU A 284 14.14 -16.46 -19.88
C LEU A 284 13.55 -16.55 -21.29
N LYS A 285 13.13 -17.74 -21.75
CA LYS A 285 12.46 -17.91 -23.05
C LYS A 285 11.13 -17.14 -23.15
N LYS A 286 10.44 -16.94 -22.02
CA LYS A 286 9.14 -16.26 -21.96
C LYS A 286 9.25 -14.74 -21.91
N ILE A 287 10.46 -14.20 -21.72
CA ILE A 287 10.72 -12.78 -21.57
C ILE A 287 11.13 -12.18 -22.92
N SER A 288 10.59 -11.02 -23.25
CA SER A 288 11.00 -10.18 -24.38
C SER A 288 11.75 -8.94 -23.89
N VAL A 289 12.61 -8.38 -24.75
CA VAL A 289 13.23 -7.08 -24.47
C VAL A 289 12.13 -6.02 -24.43
N GLY A 290 12.14 -5.19 -23.39
CA GLY A 290 11.13 -4.16 -23.12
C GLY A 290 9.96 -4.61 -22.24
N ASP A 291 9.89 -5.87 -21.82
CA ASP A 291 8.88 -6.32 -20.85
C ASP A 291 9.01 -5.55 -19.52
N GLN A 292 7.88 -5.28 -18.86
CA GLN A 292 7.88 -4.60 -17.57
C GLN A 292 8.54 -5.46 -16.48
N LEU A 293 9.27 -4.80 -15.56
CA LEU A 293 9.78 -5.43 -14.35
C LEU A 293 8.61 -5.79 -13.43
N ASP A 294 8.65 -6.97 -12.83
CA ASP A 294 7.62 -7.42 -11.90
C ASP A 294 7.78 -6.77 -10.51
N GLY A 295 6.66 -6.51 -9.83
CA GLY A 295 6.64 -5.77 -8.54
C GLY A 295 6.50 -4.25 -8.70
N SER A 296 6.20 -3.54 -7.62
CA SER A 296 6.08 -2.06 -7.65
C SER A 296 7.46 -1.40 -7.65
N ALA A 297 7.65 -0.39 -8.50
CA ALA A 297 8.87 0.44 -8.51
C ALA A 297 9.06 1.18 -7.17
N GLU A 298 7.95 1.44 -6.47
CA GLU A 298 7.89 1.96 -5.10
C GLU A 298 7.15 0.94 -4.21
N PRO A 299 7.85 0.12 -3.42
CA PRO A 299 7.32 -1.11 -2.83
C PRO A 299 6.26 -0.98 -1.72
N THR A 300 5.66 0.19 -1.53
CA THR A 300 4.56 0.43 -0.59
C THR A 300 3.17 0.16 -1.19
N MET A 301 3.07 0.01 -2.52
CA MET A 301 1.87 -0.49 -3.19
C MET A 301 1.97 -2.01 -3.40
N SER A 302 1.09 -2.79 -2.76
CA SER A 302 0.94 -4.22 -3.00
C SER A 302 0.69 -4.46 -4.50
N ALA A 303 1.47 -5.37 -5.11
CA ALA A 303 1.26 -5.74 -6.51
C ALA A 303 -0.20 -6.19 -6.75
N PRO A 304 -0.83 -5.80 -7.88
CA PRO A 304 -2.20 -6.21 -8.19
C PRO A 304 -2.28 -7.75 -8.32
N GLY A 305 -3.28 -8.33 -7.64
CA GLY A 305 -3.53 -9.77 -7.63
C GLY A 305 -3.73 -10.31 -9.04
N THR A 306 -2.91 -11.28 -9.43
CA THR A 306 -2.95 -11.87 -10.78
C THR A 306 -3.92 -13.03 -10.81
N TRP A 307 -5.20 -12.73 -11.02
CA TRP A 307 -6.22 -13.74 -11.29
C TRP A 307 -6.38 -13.97 -12.79
N ALA A 308 -5.58 -14.89 -13.35
CA ALA A 308 -5.94 -15.54 -14.61
C ALA A 308 -5.28 -16.92 -14.77
N LYS A 309 -6.08 -17.98 -14.58
CA LYS A 309 -6.00 -19.33 -15.21
C LYS A 309 -4.74 -20.15 -14.85
N LYS A 310 -4.80 -21.41 -14.40
CA LYS A 310 -5.74 -22.50 -14.69
C LYS A 310 -5.48 -23.66 -13.72
N SER A 311 -6.52 -24.44 -13.52
CA SER A 311 -6.63 -25.72 -12.80
C SER A 311 -5.76 -26.88 -13.31
N ALA A 312 -5.52 -27.81 -12.38
CA ALA A 312 -5.41 -29.28 -12.53
C ALA A 312 -4.07 -29.91 -12.96
N ARG A 313 -3.42 -30.65 -12.03
CA ARG A 313 -3.34 -32.15 -11.93
C ARG A 313 -2.12 -32.51 -11.05
N ALA A 314 -2.33 -32.88 -9.79
CA ALA A 314 -2.27 -34.25 -9.24
C ALA A 314 -0.88 -34.81 -8.86
N GLN A 315 -0.75 -35.01 -7.54
CA GLN A 315 -0.23 -36.19 -6.82
C GLN A 315 1.28 -36.45 -6.64
N ASN A 316 1.57 -36.66 -5.34
CA ASN A 316 2.61 -37.47 -4.67
C ASN A 316 3.98 -36.86 -4.35
N ARG A 317 4.16 -36.52 -3.05
CA ARG A 317 5.19 -37.04 -2.10
C ARG A 317 5.35 -36.06 -0.92
N THR A 318 4.63 -36.27 0.18
CA THR A 318 5.07 -36.86 1.46
C THR A 318 6.18 -36.10 2.23
N ASN A 319 5.76 -35.57 3.38
CA ASN A 319 6.47 -35.45 4.67
C ASN A 319 7.46 -34.30 4.93
N ILE A 320 7.03 -33.02 4.89
CA ILE A 320 7.70 -31.90 5.63
C ILE A 320 6.66 -30.83 6.12
N HIS A 321 5.43 -31.22 6.48
CA HIS A 321 4.30 -30.26 6.65
C HIS A 321 3.75 -30.09 8.08
N GLN A 322 4.48 -30.44 9.14
CA GLN A 322 3.87 -30.49 10.47
C GLN A 322 4.03 -29.25 11.37
N GLU A 323 4.93 -28.31 11.08
CA GLU A 323 5.14 -27.16 12.00
C GLU A 323 4.70 -25.79 11.44
N GLU A 324 4.87 -25.49 10.15
CA GLU A 324 4.35 -24.22 9.55
C GLU A 324 2.84 -24.25 9.29
N ALA A 325 2.25 -25.43 9.08
CA ALA A 325 0.82 -25.59 8.87
C ALA A 325 -0.02 -25.22 10.11
N VAL A 326 0.56 -25.17 11.31
CA VAL A 326 -0.19 -25.01 12.57
C VAL A 326 -0.66 -23.57 12.81
N ALA A 327 -0.11 -22.55 12.11
CA ALA A 327 -0.52 -21.15 12.25
C ALA A 327 -1.36 -20.60 11.07
N GLU A 328 -1.14 -21.08 9.84
CA GLU A 328 -2.01 -20.78 8.68
C GLU A 328 -3.36 -21.52 8.75
N THR A 329 -3.37 -22.75 9.27
CA THR A 329 -4.60 -23.56 9.40
C THR A 329 -5.63 -22.89 10.31
N PRO A 330 -5.29 -22.34 11.50
CA PRO A 330 -6.22 -21.61 12.35
C PRO A 330 -6.86 -20.40 11.69
N LEU A 331 -6.10 -19.55 10.98
CA LEU A 331 -6.68 -18.37 10.33
C LEU A 331 -7.58 -18.76 9.15
N ARG A 332 -7.16 -19.76 8.36
CA ARG A 332 -7.97 -20.29 7.25
C ARG A 332 -9.25 -20.97 7.74
N LEU A 333 -9.18 -21.74 8.83
CA LEU A 333 -10.34 -22.32 9.49
C LEU A 333 -11.25 -21.25 10.10
N THR A 334 -10.66 -20.19 10.69
CA THR A 334 -11.42 -19.05 11.22
C THR A 334 -12.16 -18.32 10.11
N LEU A 335 -11.50 -18.00 8.98
CA LEU A 335 -12.14 -17.36 7.82
C LEU A 335 -13.23 -18.24 7.19
N ALA A 336 -13.00 -19.55 7.09
CA ALA A 336 -14.03 -20.51 6.65
C ALA A 336 -15.22 -20.53 7.62
N GLY A 337 -14.96 -20.52 8.93
CA GLY A 337 -15.99 -20.42 9.96
C GLY A 337 -16.77 -19.11 9.94
N ILE A 338 -16.11 -17.98 9.66
CA ILE A 338 -16.80 -16.68 9.48
C ILE A 338 -17.71 -16.72 8.24
N LYS A 339 -17.25 -17.33 7.13
CA LYS A 339 -18.06 -17.53 5.93
C LYS A 339 -19.30 -18.40 6.22
N GLU A 340 -19.14 -19.47 6.99
CA GLU A 340 -20.24 -20.33 7.43
C GLU A 340 -21.19 -19.61 8.38
N ALA A 341 -20.66 -18.85 9.34
CA ALA A 341 -21.46 -18.04 10.26
C ALA A 341 -22.31 -17.00 9.50
N PHE A 342 -21.72 -16.35 8.49
CA PHE A 342 -22.44 -15.43 7.62
C PHE A 342 -23.54 -16.17 6.83
N LEU A 343 -23.23 -17.30 6.19
CA LEU A 343 -24.22 -18.11 5.45
C LEU A 343 -25.41 -18.54 6.34
N ALA A 344 -25.18 -18.86 7.60
CA ALA A 344 -26.22 -19.26 8.53
C ALA A 344 -27.11 -18.09 9.01
N SER A 345 -26.57 -16.87 9.06
CA SER A 345 -27.22 -15.72 9.72
C SER A 345 -27.68 -14.60 8.79
N HIS A 346 -27.20 -14.54 7.54
CA HIS A 346 -27.41 -13.36 6.69
C HIS A 346 -28.83 -13.18 6.14
N GLN A 347 -29.69 -14.21 6.24
CA GLN A 347 -31.10 -14.18 5.79
C GLN A 347 -31.32 -13.69 4.35
N GLY A 348 -30.34 -13.91 3.46
CA GLY A 348 -30.38 -13.44 2.07
C GLY A 348 -29.97 -11.98 1.87
N TYR A 349 -29.58 -11.26 2.92
CA TYR A 349 -29.07 -9.90 2.84
C TYR A 349 -27.55 -9.84 2.65
N SER A 350 -27.05 -8.66 2.28
CA SER A 350 -25.62 -8.38 2.08
C SER A 350 -24.85 -8.23 3.39
N VAL A 351 -23.52 -8.29 3.30
CA VAL A 351 -22.62 -8.03 4.44
C VAL A 351 -22.86 -6.66 5.08
N ASP A 352 -23.03 -5.60 4.28
CA ASP A 352 -23.36 -4.26 4.82
C ASP A 352 -24.63 -4.31 5.66
N ARG A 353 -25.67 -5.00 5.18
CA ARG A 353 -26.93 -5.11 5.92
C ARG A 353 -26.75 -5.91 7.21
N VAL A 354 -26.02 -7.02 7.17
CA VAL A 354 -25.76 -7.85 8.37
C VAL A 354 -24.95 -7.10 9.43
N LEU A 355 -24.00 -6.25 9.02
CA LEU A 355 -23.20 -5.47 9.98
C LEU A 355 -24.02 -4.35 10.63
N LEU A 356 -24.90 -3.70 9.87
CA LEU A 356 -25.58 -2.49 10.32
C LEU A 356 -26.91 -2.80 11.02
N ASP A 357 -27.58 -3.89 10.65
CA ASP A 357 -28.83 -4.33 11.28
C ASP A 357 -28.54 -5.01 12.62
N PRO A 358 -28.99 -4.45 13.76
CA PRO A 358 -28.68 -5.01 15.08
C PRO A 358 -29.12 -6.47 15.24
N GLU A 359 -30.24 -6.87 14.66
CA GLU A 359 -30.77 -8.23 14.80
C GLU A 359 -29.93 -9.22 13.99
N LEU A 360 -29.62 -8.89 12.74
CA LEU A 360 -28.77 -9.73 11.89
C LEU A 360 -27.34 -9.80 12.41
N ASN A 361 -26.82 -8.70 12.97
CA ASN A 361 -25.49 -8.64 13.53
C ASN A 361 -25.37 -9.52 14.79
N ILE A 362 -26.39 -9.50 15.67
CA ILE A 362 -26.48 -10.40 16.82
C ILE A 362 -26.58 -11.86 16.37
N ALA A 363 -27.43 -12.16 15.38
CA ALA A 363 -27.56 -13.51 14.84
C ALA A 363 -26.23 -14.03 14.25
N PHE A 364 -25.45 -13.16 13.59
CA PHE A 364 -24.11 -13.47 13.11
C PHE A 364 -23.14 -13.77 14.27
N TYR A 365 -23.15 -12.97 15.34
CA TYR A 365 -22.33 -13.23 16.53
C TYR A 365 -22.68 -14.54 17.22
N GLU A 366 -23.97 -14.86 17.34
CA GLU A 366 -24.43 -16.13 17.88
C GLU A 366 -23.96 -17.30 17.02
N SER A 367 -24.02 -17.17 15.70
CA SER A 367 -23.49 -18.18 14.79
C SER A 367 -21.97 -18.36 14.93
N CYS A 368 -21.21 -17.28 15.07
CA CYS A 368 -19.76 -17.35 15.33
C CYS A 368 -19.46 -18.09 16.66
N ARG A 369 -20.24 -17.82 17.72
CA ARG A 369 -20.09 -18.50 19.02
C ARG A 369 -20.44 -19.98 18.93
N GLN A 370 -21.52 -20.34 18.23
CA GLN A 370 -21.95 -21.73 18.05
C GLN A 370 -20.91 -22.56 17.26
N LEU A 371 -20.23 -21.94 16.30
CA LEU A 371 -19.12 -22.55 15.55
C LEU A 371 -17.80 -22.57 16.34
N GLY A 372 -17.75 -22.01 17.54
CA GLY A 372 -16.56 -22.00 18.40
C GLY A 372 -15.43 -21.13 17.89
N LEU A 373 -15.74 -20.08 17.11
CA LEU A 373 -14.73 -19.19 16.54
C LEU A 373 -14.08 -18.33 17.63
N PHE A 374 -12.75 -18.25 17.60
CA PHE A 374 -12.00 -17.35 18.48
C PHE A 374 -12.15 -15.89 18.02
N GLY A 375 -12.28 -14.97 18.96
CA GLY A 375 -12.37 -13.53 18.70
C GLY A 375 -13.51 -12.87 19.46
N ASP A 376 -13.56 -11.55 19.32
CA ASP A 376 -14.64 -10.71 19.80
C ASP A 376 -15.51 -10.21 18.61
N PRO A 377 -16.67 -9.58 18.87
CA PRO A 377 -17.55 -9.09 17.82
C PRO A 377 -16.85 -8.17 16.80
N ARG A 378 -15.92 -7.33 17.25
CA ARG A 378 -15.12 -6.44 16.39
C ARG A 378 -14.25 -7.24 15.43
N THR A 379 -13.55 -8.25 15.95
CA THR A 379 -12.72 -9.17 15.17
C THR A 379 -13.56 -9.89 14.12
N TRP A 380 -14.74 -10.40 14.48
CA TRP A 380 -15.61 -11.10 13.54
C TRP A 380 -16.15 -10.18 12.44
N ASN A 381 -16.52 -8.94 12.77
CA ASN A 381 -16.94 -7.95 11.78
C ASN A 381 -15.80 -7.60 10.80
N LEU A 382 -14.58 -7.41 11.31
CA LEU A 382 -13.40 -7.13 10.48
C LEU A 382 -13.08 -8.29 9.53
N LEU A 383 -13.13 -9.54 10.03
CA LEU A 383 -12.94 -10.73 9.21
C LEU A 383 -14.06 -10.89 8.15
N LEU A 384 -15.29 -10.55 8.50
CA LEU A 384 -16.41 -10.57 7.55
C LEU A 384 -16.25 -9.51 6.45
N LEU A 385 -15.83 -8.29 6.81
CA LEU A 385 -15.49 -7.22 5.87
C LEU A 385 -14.30 -7.61 4.98
N GLN A 386 -13.31 -8.29 5.53
CA GLN A 386 -12.18 -8.83 4.78
C GLN A 386 -12.66 -9.84 3.74
N LEU A 387 -13.44 -10.86 4.13
CA LEU A 387 -14.00 -11.84 3.19
C LEU A 387 -14.81 -11.18 2.07
N ARG A 388 -15.57 -10.13 2.39
CA ARG A 388 -16.30 -9.33 1.39
C ARG A 388 -15.34 -8.64 0.42
N ARG A 389 -14.33 -7.94 0.93
CA ARG A 389 -13.34 -7.20 0.12
C ARG A 389 -12.55 -8.13 -0.78
N ASP A 390 -12.21 -9.31 -0.27
CA ASP A 390 -11.39 -10.30 -0.96
C ASP A 390 -12.23 -11.12 -1.97
N GLY A 391 -13.55 -10.90 -2.04
CA GLY A 391 -14.45 -11.55 -3.00
C GLY A 391 -14.88 -12.97 -2.61
N GLU A 392 -14.49 -13.46 -1.44
CA GLU A 392 -14.71 -14.82 -0.96
C GLU A 392 -16.20 -15.12 -0.64
N LEU A 393 -17.05 -14.10 -0.61
CA LEU A 393 -18.50 -14.22 -0.37
C LEU A 393 -19.35 -14.13 -1.64
N GLN A 394 -18.74 -13.96 -2.83
CA GLN A 394 -19.48 -13.79 -4.10
C GLN A 394 -20.38 -14.98 -4.45
N GLU A 395 -20.02 -16.18 -4.00
CA GLU A 395 -20.79 -17.41 -4.23
C GLU A 395 -22.02 -17.53 -3.32
N ILE A 396 -22.13 -16.71 -2.26
CA ILE A 396 -23.27 -16.73 -1.34
C ILE A 396 -24.38 -15.82 -1.91
N PRO A 397 -25.54 -16.37 -2.28
CA PRO A 397 -26.59 -15.59 -2.93
C PRO A 397 -27.23 -14.59 -1.96
N CYS A 398 -27.05 -13.30 -2.23
CA CYS A 398 -27.78 -12.22 -1.55
C CYS A 398 -29.10 -11.93 -2.28
N THR A 399 -30.14 -12.71 -1.99
CA THR A 399 -31.44 -12.64 -2.69
C THR A 399 -32.31 -11.46 -2.28
N ARG A 400 -32.02 -10.81 -1.15
CA ARG A 400 -32.77 -9.66 -0.63
C ARG A 400 -31.93 -8.39 -0.75
N ARG A 401 -32.48 -7.40 -1.45
CA ARG A 401 -31.87 -6.08 -1.54
C ARG A 401 -32.28 -5.24 -0.34
N THR A 402 -31.33 -4.49 0.20
CA THR A 402 -31.64 -3.42 1.15
C THR A 402 -32.01 -2.18 0.35
N GLU A 403 -33.25 -1.72 0.52
CA GLU A 403 -33.76 -0.51 -0.11
C GLU A 403 -34.07 0.52 0.97
N MET A 404 -33.51 1.72 0.79
CA MET A 404 -33.76 2.89 1.62
C MET A 404 -33.46 4.12 0.77
N SER A 405 -34.42 5.03 0.70
CA SER A 405 -34.37 6.22 -0.13
C SER A 405 -33.87 7.43 0.65
N TRP A 406 -33.33 8.42 -0.04
CA TRP A 406 -32.94 9.70 0.56
C TRP A 406 -34.14 10.42 1.20
N GLN A 407 -35.36 10.20 0.71
CA GLN A 407 -36.57 10.75 1.30
C GLN A 407 -36.87 10.14 2.68
N GLU A 408 -36.63 8.85 2.86
CA GLU A 408 -36.88 8.14 4.13
C GLU A 408 -35.87 8.53 5.21
N VAL A 409 -34.61 8.80 4.81
CA VAL A 409 -33.54 9.20 5.75
C VAL A 409 -33.23 10.68 5.75
N ASP A 410 -33.98 11.50 5.01
CA ASP A 410 -34.08 12.94 5.30
C ASP A 410 -34.52 13.10 6.76
N ASN A 411 -34.72 14.25 7.38
CA ASN A 411 -34.86 14.37 8.85
C ASN A 411 -33.61 13.87 9.65
N ILE A 412 -33.14 12.61 9.54
CA ILE A 412 -32.04 12.05 10.36
C ILE A 412 -30.62 12.25 9.82
N LEU A 413 -30.40 12.55 8.52
CA LEU A 413 -29.04 12.78 7.96
C LEU A 413 -28.17 13.73 8.80
N SER A 414 -28.70 14.84 9.32
CA SER A 414 -27.89 15.81 10.08
C SER A 414 -27.33 15.20 11.36
N GLY A 415 -28.15 14.49 12.12
CA GLY A 415 -27.68 13.74 13.29
C GLY A 415 -26.66 12.66 12.92
N CYS A 416 -26.84 11.97 11.78
CA CYS A 416 -25.89 10.97 11.31
C CYS A 416 -24.54 11.59 10.92
N GLU A 417 -24.54 12.66 10.15
CA GLU A 417 -23.33 13.31 9.65
C GLU A 417 -22.53 13.97 10.78
N ILE A 418 -23.21 14.72 11.66
CA ILE A 418 -22.59 15.35 12.82
C ILE A 418 -22.00 14.27 13.75
N SER A 419 -22.77 13.20 14.03
CA SER A 419 -22.30 12.10 14.88
C SER A 419 -21.05 11.43 14.29
N LEU A 420 -21.05 11.17 12.99
CA LEU A 420 -19.94 10.55 12.28
C LEU A 420 -18.69 11.44 12.29
N GLN A 421 -18.82 12.73 11.96
CA GLN A 421 -17.69 13.66 11.94
C GLN A 421 -17.05 13.83 13.32
N ILE A 422 -17.87 13.90 14.38
CA ILE A 422 -17.36 13.98 15.76
C ILE A 422 -16.62 12.70 16.12
N LEU A 423 -17.16 11.51 15.81
CA LEU A 423 -16.50 10.24 16.12
C LEU A 423 -15.18 10.08 15.37
N LEU A 424 -15.13 10.40 14.08
CA LEU A 424 -13.89 10.38 13.28
C LEU A 424 -12.82 11.28 13.93
N THR A 425 -13.22 12.46 14.40
CA THR A 425 -12.32 13.40 15.09
C THR A 425 -11.87 12.89 16.46
N GLU A 426 -12.80 12.41 17.30
CA GLU A 426 -12.51 11.93 18.67
C GLU A 426 -11.61 10.69 18.68
N THR A 427 -11.77 9.81 17.70
CA THR A 427 -11.09 8.50 17.65
C THR A 427 -9.85 8.50 16.75
N GLN A 428 -9.63 9.57 15.97
CA GLN A 428 -8.62 9.63 14.91
C GLN A 428 -8.74 8.50 13.87
N THR A 429 -9.94 7.92 13.74
CA THR A 429 -10.24 6.92 12.70
C THR A 429 -10.42 7.63 11.37
N LYS A 430 -9.91 7.03 10.28
CA LYS A 430 -9.95 7.64 8.94
C LYS A 430 -11.09 7.13 8.07
N HIS A 431 -11.77 6.06 8.48
CA HIS A 431 -12.76 5.37 7.64
C HIS A 431 -14.01 4.95 8.39
N LEU A 432 -15.18 5.15 7.76
CA LEU A 432 -16.49 4.70 8.26
C LEU A 432 -16.48 3.21 8.66
N THR A 433 -15.75 2.37 7.92
CA THR A 433 -15.67 0.93 8.18
C THR A 433 -15.11 0.59 9.55
N GLU A 434 -14.22 1.42 10.10
CA GLU A 434 -13.66 1.21 11.43
C GLU A 434 -14.72 1.40 12.51
N ILE A 435 -15.50 2.50 12.41
CA ILE A 435 -16.64 2.78 13.29
C ILE A 435 -17.71 1.68 13.16
N MET A 436 -18.03 1.26 11.93
CA MET A 436 -19.09 0.27 11.68
C MET A 436 -18.69 -1.17 12.06
N SER A 437 -17.39 -1.45 12.16
CA SER A 437 -16.89 -2.76 12.57
C SER A 437 -16.79 -2.92 14.09
N ASP A 438 -16.78 -1.81 14.84
CA ASP A 438 -16.56 -1.78 16.27
C ASP A 438 -17.89 -1.53 17.02
N PRO A 439 -18.41 -2.51 17.79
CA PRO A 439 -19.69 -2.36 18.47
C PRO A 439 -19.76 -1.18 19.44
N GLU A 440 -18.66 -0.82 20.09
CA GLU A 440 -18.64 0.29 21.05
C GLU A 440 -18.75 1.64 20.32
N LEU A 441 -17.98 1.81 19.24
CA LEU A 441 -18.06 3.01 18.41
C LEU A 441 -19.41 3.12 17.70
N LEU A 442 -19.96 1.99 17.27
CA LEU A 442 -21.26 1.95 16.63
C LEU A 442 -22.39 2.32 17.58
N GLN A 443 -22.33 1.86 18.84
CA GLN A 443 -23.27 2.28 19.88
C GLN A 443 -23.16 3.78 20.18
N ARG A 444 -21.93 4.32 20.29
CA ARG A 444 -21.72 5.77 20.46
C ARG A 444 -22.28 6.57 19.28
N PHE A 445 -22.14 6.05 18.06
CA PHE A 445 -22.73 6.64 16.86
C PHE A 445 -24.26 6.70 16.98
N ASP A 446 -24.88 5.56 17.32
CA ASP A 446 -26.34 5.43 17.43
C ASP A 446 -26.92 6.39 18.47
N ASP A 447 -26.30 6.46 19.65
CA ASP A 447 -26.79 7.28 20.76
C ASP A 447 -26.69 8.76 20.43
N ARG A 448 -25.57 9.18 19.82
CA ARG A 448 -25.37 10.57 19.43
C ARG A 448 -26.25 10.98 18.24
N ALA A 449 -26.40 10.12 17.23
CA ALA A 449 -27.26 10.40 16.08
C ALA A 449 -28.74 10.52 16.51
N ARG A 450 -29.20 9.62 17.40
CA ARG A 450 -30.55 9.66 17.99
C ARG A 450 -30.75 10.87 18.88
N MET A 451 -29.73 11.28 19.62
CA MET A 451 -29.78 12.48 20.46
C MET A 451 -29.94 13.75 19.62
N ILE A 452 -29.25 13.86 18.48
CA ILE A 452 -29.29 15.05 17.62
C ILE A 452 -30.54 15.08 16.73
N SER A 453 -30.95 13.93 16.18
CA SER A 453 -32.10 13.82 15.28
C SER A 453 -32.95 12.60 15.64
N PRO A 454 -33.78 12.67 16.70
CA PRO A 454 -34.59 11.53 17.15
C PRO A 454 -35.67 11.13 16.14
N GLY A 455 -36.18 9.89 16.27
CA GLY A 455 -37.39 9.45 15.56
C GLY A 455 -37.19 8.32 14.55
N ALA A 456 -36.00 7.71 14.46
CA ALA A 456 -35.75 6.56 13.60
C ALA A 456 -35.25 5.32 14.36
N ALA A 457 -35.32 4.16 13.73
CA ALA A 457 -34.73 2.93 14.21
C ALA A 457 -33.20 2.95 14.06
N THR A 458 -32.50 2.19 14.91
CA THR A 458 -31.03 2.09 14.91
C THR A 458 -30.46 1.74 13.53
N PHE A 459 -31.10 0.81 12.83
CA PHE A 459 -30.69 0.42 11.48
C PHE A 459 -30.74 1.58 10.48
N GLU A 460 -31.73 2.46 10.58
CA GLU A 460 -31.91 3.60 9.65
C GLU A 460 -30.77 4.62 9.82
N TYR A 461 -30.38 4.95 11.05
CA TYR A 461 -29.21 5.81 11.30
C TYR A 461 -27.92 5.24 10.70
N ARG A 462 -27.66 3.96 10.96
CA ARG A 462 -26.45 3.28 10.49
C ARG A 462 -26.41 3.18 8.96
N TRP A 463 -27.55 2.92 8.32
CA TRP A 463 -27.65 2.88 6.87
C TRP A 463 -27.54 4.27 6.25
N ALA A 464 -28.14 5.29 6.85
CA ALA A 464 -28.00 6.69 6.44
C ALA A 464 -26.53 7.15 6.46
N ALA A 465 -25.75 6.74 7.47
CA ALA A 465 -24.31 7.00 7.51
C ALA A 465 -23.55 6.37 6.33
N VAL A 466 -23.88 5.14 5.93
CA VAL A 466 -23.31 4.52 4.72
C VAL A 466 -23.74 5.24 3.45
N MET A 467 -24.99 5.68 3.36
CA MET A 467 -25.46 6.48 2.22
C MET A 467 -24.69 7.80 2.11
N LEU A 468 -24.48 8.50 3.23
CA LEU A 468 -23.67 9.73 3.30
C LEU A 468 -22.23 9.47 2.83
N SER A 469 -21.56 8.43 3.32
CA SER A 469 -20.18 8.13 2.92
C SER A 469 -20.04 7.65 1.47
N ARG A 470 -21.05 7.00 0.89
CA ARG A 470 -21.02 6.65 -0.54
C ARG A 470 -21.22 7.87 -1.43
N GLN A 471 -21.95 8.86 -0.94
CA GLN A 471 -22.27 10.07 -1.69
C GLN A 471 -21.21 11.17 -1.54
N SER A 472 -20.43 11.18 -0.45
CA SER A 472 -19.49 12.24 -0.11
C SER A 472 -18.45 12.52 -1.22
N GLU A 473 -17.87 11.48 -1.82
CA GLU A 473 -16.88 11.65 -2.90
C GLU A 473 -17.49 12.34 -4.13
N ILE A 474 -18.69 11.92 -4.53
CA ILE A 474 -19.42 12.49 -5.68
C ILE A 474 -19.88 13.92 -5.36
N ALA A 475 -20.38 14.15 -4.15
CA ALA A 475 -20.84 15.45 -3.68
C ALA A 475 -19.70 16.48 -3.64
N ARG A 476 -18.48 16.08 -3.25
CA ARG A 476 -17.29 16.95 -3.31
C ARG A 476 -16.91 17.36 -4.72
N LYS A 477 -16.90 16.42 -5.67
CA LYS A 477 -16.62 16.73 -7.08
C LYS A 477 -17.65 17.73 -7.64
N ARG A 478 -18.92 17.55 -7.30
CA ARG A 478 -20.01 18.49 -7.66
C ARG A 478 -19.84 19.85 -6.98
N ALA A 479 -19.43 19.87 -5.71
CA ALA A 479 -19.16 21.10 -4.96
C ALA A 479 -18.01 21.92 -5.58
N GLY A 480 -16.96 21.28 -6.10
CA GLY A 480 -15.89 21.97 -6.83
C GLY A 480 -16.39 22.68 -8.10
N ILE A 481 -17.32 22.05 -8.84
CA ILE A 481 -17.97 22.68 -10.00
C ILE A 481 -18.81 23.89 -9.56
N LEU A 482 -19.55 23.76 -8.46
CA LEU A 482 -20.33 24.85 -7.88
C LEU A 482 -19.45 26.02 -7.43
N ALA A 483 -18.29 25.75 -6.83
CA ALA A 483 -17.34 26.78 -6.42
C ALA A 483 -16.86 27.61 -7.61
N ALA A 484 -16.50 26.97 -8.72
CA ALA A 484 -16.09 27.66 -9.94
C ALA A 484 -17.23 28.48 -10.59
N ALA A 485 -18.49 28.06 -10.41
CA ALA A 485 -19.65 28.71 -11.02
C ALA A 485 -20.24 29.86 -10.17
N TYR A 486 -20.08 29.84 -8.85
CA TYR A 486 -20.82 30.72 -7.93
C TYR A 486 -19.97 31.58 -6.97
N ASP A 487 -18.63 31.45 -7.02
CA ASP A 487 -17.54 32.17 -6.31
C ASP A 487 -17.92 32.98 -5.04
N ASP A 488 -18.71 34.07 -5.15
CA ASP A 488 -19.15 34.89 -4.00
C ASP A 488 -20.66 35.24 -3.94
N SER A 489 -21.49 34.77 -4.88
CA SER A 489 -22.89 35.21 -4.99
C SER A 489 -23.89 34.42 -4.15
N ILE A 490 -23.51 33.20 -3.71
CA ILE A 490 -24.44 32.29 -3.04
C ILE A 490 -24.67 32.70 -1.57
N GLU A 491 -23.65 33.24 -0.89
CA GLU A 491 -23.74 33.61 0.53
C GLU A 491 -24.77 34.72 0.76
N GLN A 492 -24.97 35.57 -0.25
CA GLN A 492 -25.97 36.64 -0.26
C GLN A 492 -27.40 36.10 -0.38
N ARG A 493 -27.58 34.83 -0.77
CA ARG A 493 -28.89 34.16 -0.86
C ARG A 493 -29.32 33.48 0.44
N LEU A 494 -28.39 33.26 1.37
CA LEU A 494 -28.73 32.82 2.72
C LEU A 494 -29.39 33.98 3.47
N SER A 495 -30.49 33.68 4.17
CA SER A 495 -31.18 34.64 5.02
C SER A 495 -30.25 35.30 6.05
N ALA A 496 -30.70 36.40 6.63
CA ALA A 496 -30.07 36.94 7.83
C ALA A 496 -30.05 35.86 8.94
N PRO A 497 -29.04 35.86 9.82
CA PRO A 497 -29.02 34.94 10.95
C PRO A 497 -30.21 35.20 11.86
N GLU A 498 -31.02 34.18 12.07
CA GLU A 498 -32.16 34.19 12.98
C GLU A 498 -31.93 33.18 14.11
N LYS A 499 -32.56 33.40 15.26
CA LYS A 499 -32.44 32.50 16.39
C LYS A 499 -33.07 31.14 16.05
N LEU A 500 -32.38 30.05 16.36
CA LEU A 500 -32.91 28.70 16.15
C LEU A 500 -33.93 28.35 17.25
N ASP A 501 -35.17 28.82 17.11
CA ASP A 501 -36.26 28.60 18.06
C ASP A 501 -37.53 28.05 17.38
N ASP A 502 -38.52 27.63 18.17
CA ASP A 502 -39.77 27.03 17.63
C ASP A 502 -40.58 28.01 16.79
N LYS A 503 -40.45 29.31 17.09
CA LYS A 503 -41.14 30.37 16.35
C LYS A 503 -40.59 30.46 14.93
N LEU A 504 -39.27 30.38 14.75
CA LEU A 504 -38.66 30.31 13.42
C LEU A 504 -39.04 29.03 12.69
N VAL A 505 -38.93 27.87 13.35
CA VAL A 505 -39.27 26.55 12.76
C VAL A 505 -40.68 26.56 12.17
N SER A 506 -41.65 27.13 12.89
CA SER A 506 -43.05 27.23 12.43
C SER A 506 -43.25 28.06 11.15
N GLN A 507 -42.29 28.92 10.79
CA GLN A 507 -42.31 29.80 9.62
C GLN A 507 -41.53 29.25 8.43
N LEU A 508 -40.74 28.18 8.61
CA LEU A 508 -39.97 27.57 7.53
C LEU A 508 -40.90 26.86 6.52
N PRO A 509 -40.58 26.88 5.22
CA PRO A 509 -41.37 26.20 4.21
C PRO A 509 -41.13 24.68 4.22
N GLU A 510 -42.16 23.93 3.83
CA GLU A 510 -42.08 22.50 3.54
C GLU A 510 -41.56 22.27 2.11
N SER A 511 -40.37 22.81 1.81
CA SER A 511 -39.72 22.72 0.51
C SER A 511 -38.26 22.31 0.66
N PRO A 512 -37.63 21.81 -0.42
CA PRO A 512 -36.19 21.60 -0.43
C PRO A 512 -35.41 22.88 -0.16
N GLY A 513 -34.23 22.75 0.42
CA GLY A 513 -33.35 23.88 0.64
C GLY A 513 -32.11 23.55 1.46
N LEU A 514 -31.37 24.62 1.78
CA LEU A 514 -30.16 24.57 2.62
C LEU A 514 -30.37 25.35 3.91
N PHE A 515 -29.67 24.94 4.95
CA PHE A 515 -29.55 25.71 6.17
C PHE A 515 -28.13 25.64 6.72
N LEU A 516 -27.68 26.72 7.37
CA LEU A 516 -26.42 26.83 8.08
C LEU A 516 -26.71 27.13 9.54
N ILE A 517 -26.26 26.26 10.44
CA ILE A 517 -26.29 26.47 11.89
C ILE A 517 -24.97 27.10 12.34
N THR A 518 -25.06 28.16 13.12
CA THR A 518 -23.93 28.93 13.66
C THR A 518 -24.11 29.15 15.15
N ALA A 519 -22.99 29.20 15.88
CA ALA A 519 -22.90 29.83 17.20
C ALA A 519 -21.90 31.00 17.07
N ASP A 520 -20.81 30.99 17.83
CA ASP A 520 -19.66 31.87 17.58
C ASP A 520 -18.95 31.53 16.26
N ASP A 521 -18.95 30.25 15.89
CA ASP A 521 -18.37 29.71 14.66
C ASP A 521 -19.43 28.98 13.80
N PRO A 522 -19.20 28.80 12.48
CA PRO A 522 -20.01 27.93 11.63
C PRO A 522 -19.95 26.46 12.08
N LEU A 523 -21.10 25.90 12.45
CA LEU A 523 -21.18 24.55 13.01
C LEU A 523 -21.48 23.50 11.94
N TYR A 524 -22.56 23.70 11.17
CA TYR A 524 -23.07 22.69 10.25
C TYR A 524 -23.90 23.30 9.11
N VAL A 525 -23.71 22.81 7.89
CA VAL A 525 -24.61 23.02 6.75
C VAL A 525 -25.40 21.74 6.49
N GLY A 526 -26.72 21.85 6.33
CA GLY A 526 -27.56 20.74 5.87
C GLY A 526 -28.29 21.05 4.56
N GLU A 527 -28.28 20.09 3.64
CA GLU A 527 -29.17 20.04 2.46
C GLU A 527 -30.31 19.07 2.73
N THR A 528 -31.52 19.50 2.41
CA THR A 528 -32.73 18.76 2.76
C THR A 528 -33.79 18.88 1.67
N LEU A 529 -34.62 17.84 1.57
CA LEU A 529 -35.82 17.82 0.74
C LEU A 529 -37.01 18.56 1.40
N ASN A 530 -36.93 18.82 2.70
CA ASN A 530 -37.93 19.56 3.46
C ASN A 530 -37.27 20.35 4.61
N LEU A 531 -37.10 21.66 4.43
CA LEU A 531 -36.46 22.54 5.41
C LEU A 531 -37.17 22.53 6.77
N LYS A 532 -38.49 22.66 6.77
CA LYS A 532 -39.25 22.68 8.02
C LYS A 532 -39.09 21.38 8.80
N LEU A 533 -39.36 20.22 8.17
CA LEU A 533 -39.28 18.92 8.84
C LEU A 533 -37.85 18.63 9.33
N ARG A 534 -36.85 18.96 8.51
CA ARG A 534 -35.45 18.74 8.88
C ARG A 534 -35.06 19.54 10.11
N VAL A 535 -35.33 20.84 10.13
CA VAL A 535 -34.94 21.71 11.24
C VAL A 535 -35.79 21.43 12.48
N GLU A 536 -37.07 21.08 12.32
CA GLU A 536 -37.94 20.65 13.42
C GLU A 536 -37.45 19.35 14.09
N SER A 537 -36.86 18.43 13.32
CA SER A 537 -36.33 17.16 13.84
C SER A 537 -35.04 17.29 14.65
N LEU A 538 -34.40 18.47 14.67
CA LEU A 538 -33.15 18.68 15.40
C LEU A 538 -33.41 18.95 16.89
N ASP A 539 -32.74 18.19 17.76
CA ASP A 539 -32.70 18.51 19.19
C ASP A 539 -31.72 19.67 19.44
N LYS A 540 -32.30 20.86 19.66
CA LYS A 540 -31.56 22.12 19.82
C LYS A 540 -30.66 22.09 21.05
N LYS A 541 -31.11 21.45 22.12
CA LYS A 541 -30.34 21.30 23.36
C LYS A 541 -29.14 20.40 23.14
N ALA A 542 -29.32 19.27 22.45
CA ALA A 542 -28.22 18.40 22.08
C ALA A 542 -27.17 19.14 21.23
N ILE A 543 -27.62 19.95 20.27
CA ILE A 543 -26.73 20.76 19.42
C ILE A 543 -25.98 21.81 20.25
N SER A 544 -26.66 22.51 21.17
CA SER A 544 -26.01 23.53 22.01
C SER A 544 -25.02 22.92 22.99
N ASP A 545 -25.35 21.76 23.57
CA ASP A 545 -24.46 21.02 24.48
C ASP A 545 -23.19 20.55 23.75
N LEU A 546 -23.31 20.08 22.49
CA LEU A 546 -22.17 19.70 21.65
C LEU A 546 -21.32 20.91 21.21
N ALA A 547 -21.94 22.06 20.99
CA ALA A 547 -21.25 23.31 20.69
C ALA A 547 -20.60 23.95 21.92
N GLY A 548 -21.03 23.60 23.14
CA GLY A 548 -20.57 24.22 24.38
C GLY A 548 -21.13 25.62 24.60
N VAL A 549 -22.31 25.92 24.06
CA VAL A 549 -22.98 27.24 24.13
C VAL A 549 -24.38 27.11 24.72
N ALA A 550 -25.01 28.23 25.10
CA ALA A 550 -26.40 28.18 25.51
C ALA A 550 -27.30 27.96 24.28
N GLU A 551 -28.42 27.27 24.46
CA GLU A 551 -29.39 27.02 23.37
C GLU A 551 -29.86 28.32 22.69
N ASN A 552 -29.92 29.42 23.45
CA ASN A 552 -30.31 30.73 22.94
C ASN A 552 -29.27 31.39 22.01
N ASP A 553 -28.04 30.88 21.97
CA ASP A 553 -26.94 31.42 21.18
C ASP A 553 -26.85 30.75 19.79
N LEU A 554 -27.63 29.68 19.56
CA LEU A 554 -27.73 29.05 18.26
C LEU A 554 -28.51 29.92 17.28
N THR A 555 -27.90 30.17 16.14
CA THR A 555 -28.49 30.88 15.01
C THR A 555 -28.53 30.00 13.78
N ILE A 556 -29.46 30.28 12.88
CA ILE A 556 -29.62 29.57 11.63
C ILE A 556 -29.85 30.57 10.49
N ARG A 557 -29.28 30.24 9.33
CA ARG A 557 -29.52 30.92 8.06
C ARG A 557 -30.09 29.91 7.08
N VAL A 558 -31.11 30.27 6.32
CA VAL A 558 -31.78 29.35 5.39
C VAL A 558 -31.76 29.86 3.96
N MET A 559 -31.82 28.93 3.01
CA MET A 559 -31.97 29.21 1.59
C MET A 559 -33.01 28.26 1.01
N THR A 560 -34.14 28.82 0.58
CA THR A 560 -35.34 28.09 0.12
C THR A 560 -35.37 27.83 -1.39
N GLN A 561 -34.38 28.38 -2.13
CA GLN A 561 -34.21 28.18 -3.57
C GLN A 561 -32.75 27.85 -3.85
N THR A 562 -32.42 26.56 -3.91
CA THR A 562 -31.16 26.12 -4.52
C THR A 562 -31.24 26.32 -6.03
N PRO A 563 -30.23 26.91 -6.69
CA PRO A 563 -30.10 26.81 -8.14
C PRO A 563 -30.10 25.33 -8.55
N GLU A 564 -30.48 25.03 -9.79
CA GLU A 564 -30.61 23.70 -10.42
C GLU A 564 -30.04 22.48 -9.66
N LEU A 565 -30.73 21.34 -9.68
CA LEU A 565 -30.25 20.12 -9.04
C LEU A 565 -28.89 19.68 -9.61
N PHE A 566 -27.81 19.91 -8.85
CA PHE A 566 -26.46 19.40 -9.15
C PHE A 566 -26.17 18.04 -8.51
N GLY A 567 -27.21 17.43 -7.90
CA GLY A 567 -27.17 16.13 -7.23
C GLY A 567 -27.03 16.23 -5.71
N GLU A 568 -27.24 15.11 -5.01
CA GLU A 568 -27.39 15.09 -3.56
C GLU A 568 -26.11 15.55 -2.84
N LEU A 569 -26.29 16.43 -1.85
CA LEU A 569 -25.26 16.98 -0.96
C LEU A 569 -24.22 17.89 -1.65
N ALA A 570 -24.41 18.21 -2.94
CA ALA A 570 -23.47 19.04 -3.69
C ALA A 570 -23.41 20.46 -3.11
N TRP A 571 -24.59 21.05 -2.85
CA TRP A 571 -24.70 22.38 -2.29
C TRP A 571 -24.27 22.41 -0.82
N GLN A 572 -24.59 21.34 -0.08
CA GLN A 572 -24.11 21.17 1.29
C GLN A 572 -22.58 21.21 1.36
N ASN A 573 -21.89 20.39 0.56
CA ASN A 573 -20.43 20.30 0.56
C ASN A 573 -19.77 21.61 0.13
N TYR A 574 -20.35 22.31 -0.84
CA TYR A 574 -19.86 23.61 -1.29
C TYR A 574 -19.90 24.64 -0.15
N LEU A 575 -21.04 24.81 0.52
CA LEU A 575 -21.17 25.76 1.62
C LEU A 575 -20.37 25.32 2.85
N ALA A 576 -20.34 24.02 3.17
CA ALA A 576 -19.55 23.49 4.28
C ALA A 576 -18.06 23.80 4.13
N SER A 577 -17.52 23.64 2.90
CA SER A 577 -16.14 24.03 2.56
C SER A 577 -15.95 25.54 2.69
N ARG A 578 -16.87 26.34 2.15
CA ARG A 578 -16.78 27.82 2.15
C ARG A 578 -16.84 28.43 3.55
N PHE A 579 -17.69 27.90 4.42
CA PHE A 579 -17.83 28.35 5.81
C PHE A 579 -16.92 27.60 6.78
N GLN A 580 -16.12 26.64 6.30
CA GLN A 580 -15.22 25.80 7.11
C GLN A 580 -15.92 25.14 8.32
N THR A 581 -17.16 24.71 8.13
CA THR A 581 -18.02 24.20 9.21
C THR A 581 -17.37 23.08 10.02
N LYS A 582 -17.66 23.04 11.32
CA LYS A 582 -17.05 22.08 12.25
C LYS A 582 -17.52 20.63 12.06
N TRP A 583 -18.79 20.42 11.71
CA TRP A 583 -19.44 19.10 11.83
C TRP A 583 -19.88 18.44 10.52
N ASN A 584 -19.68 19.08 9.37
CA ASN A 584 -19.82 18.39 8.09
C ASN A 584 -18.63 17.47 7.83
N LEU A 585 -18.87 16.38 7.10
CA LEU A 585 -17.80 15.47 6.67
C LEU A 585 -16.87 16.18 5.70
N LYS A 586 -15.57 16.19 6.00
CA LYS A 586 -14.55 16.91 5.20
C LYS A 586 -13.81 15.99 4.20
N ASP A 587 -13.66 14.70 4.52
CA ASP A 587 -12.95 13.68 3.72
C ASP A 587 -13.71 12.35 3.64
#